data_AF-A0A2R6R9S4-F1
#
_entry.id   AF-A0A2R6R9S4-F1
#
_cell.length_a   1.000
_cell.length_b   1.000
_cell.length_c   1.000
_cell.angle_alpha   90.00
_cell.angle_beta   90.00
_cell.angle_gamma   90.00
#
_symmetry.space_group_name_H-M   'P 1'
#
loop_
_entity.id
_entity.type
_entity.pdbx_description
1 polymer ?
#
loop_
_entity_poly.entity_id
_entity_poly.type
_entity_poly.pdbx_seq_one_letter_code
_entity_poly.pdbx_strand_id
1 'polypeptide(L)'
;MAEKGVSMTPMAPADVYPRSDQEFAASQYSDELRQKKRRKLFIYIAAFTVFQIIVIMVFALVIMRAKSPKVKISSAAIEGLKVDSSSYNMTLVANLKIKNRNFGNYKYERTTVNVTHGGVLVGEGVIWKGTAKARDTKEVGINVIVSSNGLTGNSGVLLLDVEAKLRGKVHLMKMMGMEIILVKKRKGAELDCTMEVNLNNGQIQNMDCDD
;
A
#
# COMPACT_ATOMS: atom_id res chain seq x y z
N MET A 1 -101.71 32.35 59.35
CA MET A 1 -101.13 33.42 58.50
C MET A 1 -99.76 33.73 59.09
N ALA A 2 -98.61 33.75 58.41
CA ALA A 2 -98.23 33.77 56.99
C ALA A 2 -96.84 33.07 56.87
N GLU A 3 -96.67 32.14 55.94
CA GLU A 3 -95.97 32.23 54.64
C GLU A 3 -94.51 31.73 54.64
N LYS A 4 -94.20 30.92 53.64
CA LYS A 4 -92.93 30.23 53.36
C LYS A 4 -91.90 31.17 52.72
N GLY A 5 -90.62 30.88 52.92
CA GLY A 5 -89.53 31.34 52.04
C GLY A 5 -88.44 30.26 51.93
N VAL A 6 -88.09 29.91 50.68
CA VAL A 6 -87.18 28.82 50.29
C VAL A 6 -85.72 29.27 50.25
N SER A 7 -84.81 28.32 50.51
CA SER A 7 -83.34 28.35 50.41
C SER A 7 -82.78 28.88 49.09
N MET A 8 -81.66 29.63 49.14
CA MET A 8 -80.68 29.73 48.04
C MET A 8 -79.29 30.10 48.59
N THR A 9 -78.32 29.20 48.37
CA THR A 9 -76.88 29.41 48.54
C THR A 9 -76.36 30.33 47.41
N PRO A 10 -75.56 31.36 47.66
CA PRO A 10 -74.97 32.15 46.59
C PRO A 10 -73.86 31.36 45.88
N MET A 11 -73.95 31.25 44.56
CA MET A 11 -72.88 30.74 43.69
C MET A 11 -71.69 31.70 43.71
N ALA A 12 -70.48 31.16 43.84
CA ALA A 12 -69.23 31.91 43.67
C ALA A 12 -69.12 32.45 42.23
N PRO A 13 -68.48 33.62 42.02
CA PRO A 13 -68.27 34.16 40.68
C PRO A 13 -67.30 33.27 39.91
N ALA A 14 -67.59 33.03 38.63
CA ALA A 14 -66.65 32.40 37.72
C ALA A 14 -65.53 33.41 37.40
N ASP A 15 -64.38 33.27 38.07
CA ASP A 15 -63.16 33.94 37.64
C ASP A 15 -62.71 33.34 36.31
N VAL A 16 -62.99 34.06 35.22
CA VAL A 16 -62.43 33.78 33.90
C VAL A 16 -60.94 34.13 33.96
N TYR A 17 -60.12 33.12 34.28
CA TYR A 17 -58.67 33.23 34.14
C TYR A 17 -58.29 33.14 32.66
N PRO A 18 -57.68 34.18 32.05
CA PRO A 18 -57.03 34.05 30.75
C PRO A 18 -55.63 33.45 30.98
N ARG A 19 -55.57 32.20 31.44
CA ARG A 19 -54.28 31.53 31.80
C ARG A 19 -53.83 30.50 30.79
N SER A 20 -54.68 30.11 29.83
CA SER A 20 -54.36 29.10 28.83
C SER A 20 -53.36 29.60 27.78
N ASP A 21 -53.48 30.85 27.33
CA ASP A 21 -52.77 31.32 26.13
C ASP A 21 -51.27 31.55 26.36
N GLN A 22 -50.87 31.90 27.59
CA GLN A 22 -49.47 32.17 27.92
C GLN A 22 -48.64 30.89 28.10
N GLU A 23 -49.23 29.82 28.64
CA GLU A 23 -48.59 28.51 28.74
C GLU A 23 -48.55 27.78 27.39
N PHE A 24 -49.58 27.97 26.55
CA PHE A 24 -49.59 27.45 25.16
C PHE A 24 -48.58 28.17 24.25
N ALA A 25 -48.44 29.49 24.36
CA ALA A 25 -47.46 30.23 23.59
C ALA A 25 -46.01 29.89 24.03
N ALA A 26 -45.78 29.71 25.34
CA ALA A 26 -44.49 29.30 25.86
C ALA A 26 -44.12 27.86 25.46
N SER A 27 -45.08 26.94 25.44
CA SER A 27 -44.87 25.56 24.99
C SER A 27 -44.55 25.49 23.50
N GLN A 28 -45.32 26.19 22.65
CA GLN A 28 -45.03 26.31 21.21
C GLN A 28 -43.67 26.96 20.95
N TYR A 29 -43.31 28.04 21.65
CA TYR A 29 -42.01 28.68 21.53
C TYR A 29 -40.85 27.73 21.93
N SER A 30 -41.05 26.94 22.99
CA SER A 30 -40.05 25.97 23.45
C SER A 30 -39.88 24.79 22.47
N ASP A 31 -40.97 24.34 21.85
CA ASP A 31 -40.95 23.26 20.85
C ASP A 31 -40.34 23.73 19.53
N GLU A 32 -40.62 24.97 19.09
CA GLU A 32 -39.92 25.58 17.96
C GLU A 32 -38.41 25.69 18.20
N LEU A 33 -37.99 26.12 19.40
CA LEU A 33 -36.57 26.20 19.75
C LEU A 33 -35.91 24.80 19.79
N ARG A 34 -36.62 23.78 20.30
CA ARG A 34 -36.16 22.38 20.29
C ARG A 34 -36.06 21.83 18.86
N GLN A 35 -37.02 22.13 18.00
CA GLN A 35 -36.98 21.76 16.59
C GLN A 35 -35.84 22.47 15.85
N LYS A 36 -35.59 23.76 16.12
CA LYS A 36 -34.46 24.53 15.57
C LYS A 36 -33.10 23.93 16.02
N LYS A 37 -32.97 23.50 17.29
CA LYS A 37 -31.76 22.82 17.79
C LYS A 37 -31.56 21.44 17.15
N ARG A 38 -32.62 20.63 17.01
CA ARG A 38 -32.56 19.32 16.32
C ARG A 38 -32.20 19.48 14.86
N ARG A 39 -32.76 20.48 14.16
CA ARG A 39 -32.42 20.78 12.77
C ARG A 39 -30.95 21.18 12.60
N LYS A 40 -30.41 22.01 13.50
CA LYS A 40 -28.98 22.33 13.53
C LYS A 40 -28.13 21.07 13.73
N LEU A 41 -28.51 20.18 14.65
CA LEU A 41 -27.81 18.91 14.86
C LEU A 41 -27.82 18.02 13.60
N PHE A 42 -28.95 17.87 12.92
CA PHE A 42 -29.02 17.10 11.67
C PHE A 42 -28.15 17.71 10.56
N ILE A 43 -28.07 19.04 10.46
CA ILE A 43 -27.17 19.71 9.52
C ILE A 43 -25.70 19.40 9.86
N TYR A 44 -25.32 19.42 11.14
CA TYR A 44 -23.96 19.05 11.55
C TYR A 44 -23.63 17.59 11.27
N ILE A 45 -24.57 16.67 11.53
CA ILE A 45 -24.40 15.24 11.20
C ILE A 45 -24.23 15.07 9.69
N ALA A 46 -25.09 15.71 8.88
CA ALA A 46 -25.00 15.65 7.43
C ALA A 46 -23.67 16.26 6.91
N ALA A 47 -23.20 17.36 7.48
CA ALA A 47 -21.91 17.94 7.14
C ALA A 47 -20.76 17.00 7.51
N PHE A 48 -20.81 16.36 8.68
CA PHE A 48 -19.80 15.40 9.13
C PHE A 48 -19.78 14.14 8.25
N THR A 49 -20.94 13.60 7.87
CA THR A 49 -20.99 12.43 6.97
C THR A 49 -20.43 12.75 5.60
N VAL A 50 -20.76 13.93 5.02
CA VAL A 50 -20.16 14.38 3.76
C VAL A 50 -18.65 14.52 3.87
N PHE A 51 -18.15 15.12 4.95
CA PHE A 51 -16.71 15.22 5.22
C PHE A 51 -16.05 13.84 5.29
N GLN A 52 -16.64 12.90 6.04
CA GLN A 52 -16.11 11.54 6.14
C GLN A 52 -16.09 10.82 4.78
N ILE A 53 -17.12 10.98 3.94
CA ILE A 53 -17.14 10.40 2.59
C ILE A 53 -15.97 10.93 1.75
N ILE A 54 -15.71 12.25 1.79
CA ILE A 54 -14.59 12.86 1.06
C ILE A 54 -13.25 12.27 1.54
N VAL A 55 -13.07 12.17 2.85
CA VAL A 55 -11.85 11.58 3.45
C VAL A 55 -11.68 10.13 3.01
N ILE A 56 -12.71 9.31 3.13
CA ILE A 56 -12.69 7.90 2.71
C ILE A 56 -12.36 7.78 1.21
N MET A 57 -12.96 8.63 0.37
CA MET A 57 -12.69 8.65 -1.07
C MET A 57 -11.21 8.94 -1.35
N VAL A 58 -10.61 9.93 -0.69
CA VAL A 58 -9.18 10.24 -0.84
C VAL A 58 -8.31 9.06 -0.39
N PHE A 59 -8.59 8.49 0.77
CA PHE A 59 -7.85 7.31 1.27
C PHE A 59 -7.97 6.12 0.32
N ALA A 60 -9.17 5.85 -0.20
CA ALA A 60 -9.41 4.77 -1.15
C ALA A 60 -8.57 4.98 -2.42
N LEU A 61 -8.55 6.19 -2.99
CA LEU A 61 -7.72 6.51 -4.15
C LEU A 61 -6.23 6.28 -3.89
N VAL A 62 -5.74 6.68 -2.72
CA VAL A 62 -4.32 6.50 -2.35
C VAL A 62 -3.97 5.02 -2.17
N ILE A 63 -4.80 4.25 -1.47
CA ILE A 63 -4.54 2.84 -1.16
C ILE A 63 -4.70 1.95 -2.40
N MET A 64 -5.67 2.25 -3.27
CA MET A 64 -5.93 1.49 -4.50
C MET A 64 -4.90 1.78 -5.61
N ARG A 65 -4.06 2.80 -5.46
CA ARG A 65 -3.06 3.14 -6.48
C ARG A 65 -1.88 2.17 -6.45
N ALA A 66 -1.93 1.16 -7.31
CA ALA A 66 -0.84 0.21 -7.49
C ALA A 66 0.42 0.89 -8.08
N LYS A 67 1.50 0.91 -7.32
CA LYS A 67 2.86 1.31 -7.71
C LYS A 67 3.66 0.08 -8.14
N SER A 68 4.61 0.27 -9.05
CA SER A 68 5.57 -0.79 -9.38
C SER A 68 6.42 -1.12 -8.15
N PRO A 69 6.78 -2.39 -7.90
CA PRO A 69 7.82 -2.72 -6.92
C PRO A 69 9.17 -2.09 -7.33
N LYS A 70 10.17 -2.20 -6.46
CA LYS A 70 11.58 -1.92 -6.79
C LYS A 70 12.40 -3.16 -6.47
N VAL A 71 13.35 -3.50 -7.31
CA VAL A 71 14.31 -4.58 -7.09
C VAL A 71 15.68 -3.93 -7.00
N LYS A 72 16.46 -4.29 -5.98
CA LYS A 72 17.82 -3.77 -5.79
C LYS A 72 18.75 -4.90 -5.39
N ILE A 73 20.01 -4.79 -5.75
CA ILE A 73 21.06 -5.67 -5.22
C ILE A 73 21.47 -5.11 -3.85
N SER A 74 21.39 -5.94 -2.81
CA SER A 74 21.79 -5.60 -1.45
C SER A 74 23.24 -5.96 -1.16
N SER A 75 23.70 -7.07 -1.71
CA SER A 75 25.08 -7.52 -1.61
C SER A 75 25.36 -8.45 -2.79
N ALA A 76 26.59 -8.44 -3.29
CA ALA A 76 27.06 -9.43 -4.23
C ALA A 76 28.49 -9.83 -3.87
N ALA A 77 28.83 -11.07 -4.14
CA ALA A 77 30.15 -11.64 -3.93
C ALA A 77 30.45 -12.62 -5.06
N ILE A 78 31.73 -12.80 -5.34
CA ILE A 78 32.21 -13.82 -6.26
C ILE A 78 32.82 -14.94 -5.44
N GLU A 79 32.45 -16.18 -5.76
CA GLU A 79 32.96 -17.38 -5.14
C GLU A 79 33.55 -18.32 -6.19
N GLY A 80 34.59 -19.05 -5.80
CA GLY A 80 35.15 -20.13 -6.63
C GLY A 80 35.75 -19.66 -7.96
N LEU A 81 36.32 -18.45 -8.01
CA LEU A 81 36.96 -17.91 -9.21
C LEU A 81 38.12 -18.82 -9.65
N LYS A 82 38.05 -19.27 -10.90
CA LYS A 82 39.09 -19.99 -11.62
C LYS A 82 39.31 -19.29 -12.95
N VAL A 83 40.56 -18.91 -13.22
CA VAL A 83 40.95 -18.23 -14.45
C VAL A 83 42.03 -19.07 -15.11
N ASP A 84 41.77 -19.46 -16.35
CA ASP A 84 42.72 -20.13 -17.25
C ASP A 84 43.12 -19.15 -18.36
N SER A 85 44.01 -19.59 -19.27
CA SER A 85 44.56 -18.73 -20.33
C SER A 85 43.53 -18.12 -21.29
N SER A 86 42.35 -18.74 -21.44
CA SER A 86 41.29 -18.29 -22.36
C SER A 86 39.86 -18.52 -21.84
N SER A 87 39.73 -18.84 -20.55
CA SER A 87 38.43 -19.10 -19.91
C SER A 87 38.45 -18.65 -18.47
N TYR A 88 37.26 -18.36 -17.96
CA TYR A 88 37.03 -18.13 -16.54
C TYR A 88 35.76 -18.84 -16.11
N ASN A 89 35.74 -19.26 -14.85
CA ASN A 89 34.60 -19.87 -14.20
C ASN A 89 34.51 -19.34 -12.78
N MET A 90 33.34 -18.83 -12.40
CA MET A 90 33.07 -18.32 -11.07
C MET A 90 31.58 -18.40 -10.75
N THR A 91 31.25 -18.26 -9.47
CA THR A 91 29.86 -18.17 -9.01
C THR A 91 29.60 -16.77 -8.47
N LEU A 92 28.66 -16.05 -9.07
CA LEU A 92 28.13 -14.80 -8.55
C LEU A 92 27.02 -15.12 -7.53
N VAL A 93 27.26 -14.80 -6.27
CA VAL A 93 26.30 -14.91 -5.17
C VAL A 93 25.76 -13.53 -4.87
N ALA A 94 24.48 -13.28 -5.12
CA ALA A 94 23.87 -11.97 -4.90
C ALA A 94 22.59 -12.07 -4.06
N ASN A 95 22.41 -11.11 -3.14
CA ASN A 95 21.18 -10.94 -2.38
C ASN A 95 20.40 -9.77 -2.95
N LEU A 96 19.17 -10.03 -3.39
CA LEU A 96 18.26 -9.06 -3.95
C LEU A 96 17.21 -8.63 -2.91
N LYS A 97 16.87 -7.34 -2.90
CA LYS A 97 15.78 -6.75 -2.14
C LYS A 97 14.63 -6.38 -3.06
N ILE A 98 13.51 -7.09 -2.93
CA ILE A 98 12.26 -6.83 -3.63
C ILE A 98 11.37 -5.98 -2.72
N LYS A 99 11.36 -4.66 -2.92
CA LYS A 99 10.58 -3.70 -2.15
C LYS A 99 9.17 -3.55 -2.72
N ASN A 100 8.17 -3.98 -1.96
CA ASN A 100 6.77 -3.77 -2.30
C ASN A 100 6.28 -2.40 -1.81
N ARG A 101 6.07 -1.46 -2.73
CA ARG A 101 5.58 -0.11 -2.42
C ARG A 101 4.05 -0.02 -2.26
N ASN A 102 3.33 -1.13 -2.35
CA ASN A 102 1.87 -1.19 -2.34
C ASN A 102 1.32 -1.57 -0.98
N PHE A 103 0.07 -1.18 -0.71
CA PHE A 103 -0.69 -1.64 0.47
C PHE A 103 -1.31 -3.03 0.30
N GLY A 104 -1.04 -3.70 -0.83
CA GLY A 104 -1.46 -5.06 -1.12
C GLY A 104 -0.27 -5.99 -1.29
N ASN A 105 -0.48 -7.29 -1.13
CA ASN A 105 0.58 -8.28 -1.33
C ASN A 105 0.98 -8.32 -2.81
N TYR A 106 2.28 -8.24 -3.08
CA TYR A 106 2.84 -8.38 -4.42
C TYR A 106 3.29 -9.82 -4.63
N LYS A 107 2.56 -10.56 -5.47
CA LYS A 107 2.90 -11.93 -5.86
C LYS A 107 3.67 -11.87 -7.18
N TYR A 108 4.93 -12.31 -7.17
CA TYR A 108 5.79 -12.33 -8.34
C TYR A 108 6.02 -13.75 -8.84
N GLU A 109 6.18 -13.87 -10.15
CA GLU A 109 6.36 -15.13 -10.85
C GLU A 109 7.85 -15.53 -10.86
N ARG A 110 8.16 -16.72 -11.36
CA ARG A 110 9.56 -17.13 -11.57
C ARG A 110 10.14 -16.22 -12.65
N THR A 111 11.29 -15.61 -12.37
CA THR A 111 11.99 -14.71 -13.29
C THR A 111 13.43 -15.19 -13.44
N THR A 112 13.91 -15.22 -14.68
CA THR A 112 15.32 -15.47 -15.00
C THR A 112 16.11 -14.17 -14.84
N VAL A 113 17.31 -14.28 -14.30
CA VAL A 113 18.32 -13.21 -14.21
C VAL A 113 19.40 -13.58 -15.21
N ASN A 114 19.68 -12.70 -16.15
CA ASN A 114 20.69 -12.92 -17.16
C ASN A 114 21.94 -12.15 -16.78
N VAL A 115 23.10 -12.81 -16.87
CA VAL A 115 24.39 -12.18 -16.71
C VAL A 115 25.10 -12.22 -18.05
N THR A 116 25.43 -11.06 -18.58
CA THR A 116 26.07 -10.91 -19.87
C THR A 116 27.40 -10.20 -19.74
N HIS A 117 28.28 -10.41 -20.72
CA HIS A 117 29.54 -9.69 -20.85
C HIS A 117 29.67 -9.25 -22.31
N GLY A 118 29.67 -7.95 -22.56
CA GLY A 118 29.74 -7.40 -23.93
C GLY A 118 28.58 -7.88 -24.82
N GLY A 119 27.38 -8.04 -24.24
CA GLY A 119 26.18 -8.53 -24.94
C GLY A 119 26.10 -10.05 -25.14
N VAL A 120 27.10 -10.81 -24.68
CA VAL A 120 27.08 -12.28 -24.74
C VAL A 120 26.63 -12.84 -23.40
N LEU A 121 25.65 -13.74 -23.39
CA LEU A 121 25.17 -14.42 -22.19
C LEU A 121 26.27 -15.35 -21.64
N VAL A 122 26.69 -15.09 -20.39
CA VAL A 122 27.75 -15.85 -19.69
C VAL A 122 27.25 -16.56 -18.44
N GLY A 123 26.02 -16.27 -17.99
CA GLY A 123 25.39 -16.96 -16.87
C GLY A 123 23.89 -16.69 -16.76
N GLU A 124 23.17 -17.64 -16.16
CA GLU A 124 21.74 -17.50 -15.85
C GLU A 124 21.45 -17.84 -14.38
N GLY A 125 20.67 -16.98 -13.74
CA GLY A 125 20.15 -17.14 -12.40
C GLY A 125 18.63 -17.24 -12.39
N VAL A 126 18.06 -17.70 -11.28
CA VAL A 126 16.60 -17.79 -11.13
C VAL A 126 16.15 -17.14 -9.83
N ILE A 127 15.25 -16.17 -9.97
CA ILE A 127 14.42 -15.68 -8.87
C ILE A 127 13.16 -16.55 -8.82
N TRP A 128 13.04 -17.34 -7.77
CA TRP A 128 11.88 -18.21 -7.57
C TRP A 128 10.60 -17.42 -7.29
N LYS A 129 9.45 -17.96 -7.72
CA LYS A 129 8.13 -17.38 -7.43
C LYS A 129 7.96 -17.09 -5.94
N GLY A 130 7.33 -15.97 -5.60
CA GLY A 130 7.17 -15.60 -4.21
C GLY A 130 6.16 -14.48 -3.98
N THR A 131 6.06 -14.05 -2.72
CA THR A 131 5.17 -12.96 -2.31
C THR A 131 5.91 -12.01 -1.39
N ALA A 132 5.90 -10.72 -1.72
CA ALA A 132 6.31 -9.63 -0.83
C ALA A 132 5.04 -9.03 -0.20
N LYS A 133 4.98 -8.96 1.13
CA LYS A 133 3.78 -8.47 1.85
C LYS A 133 3.57 -6.98 1.58
N ALA A 134 2.37 -6.49 1.90
CA ALA A 134 2.05 -5.07 1.81
C ALA A 134 3.10 -4.21 2.54
N ARG A 135 3.64 -3.20 1.85
CA ARG A 135 4.67 -2.28 2.35
C ARG A 135 5.96 -2.93 2.87
N ASP A 136 6.19 -4.19 2.51
CA ASP A 136 7.30 -4.99 2.98
C ASP A 136 8.43 -5.09 1.94
N THR A 137 9.64 -5.45 2.40
CA THR A 137 10.79 -5.74 1.54
C THR A 137 11.17 -7.19 1.72
N LYS A 138 11.15 -7.95 0.63
CA LYS A 138 11.55 -9.36 0.65
C LYS A 138 12.97 -9.52 0.13
N GLU A 139 13.80 -10.22 0.88
CA GLU A 139 15.14 -10.60 0.48
C GLU A 139 15.14 -11.96 -0.24
N VAL A 140 15.93 -12.06 -1.31
CA VAL A 140 16.06 -13.26 -2.14
C VAL A 140 17.52 -13.42 -2.54
N GLY A 141 18.14 -14.52 -2.15
CA GLY A 141 19.47 -14.91 -2.64
C GLY A 141 19.38 -15.56 -4.02
N ILE A 142 20.33 -15.23 -4.89
CA ILE A 142 20.55 -15.86 -6.20
C ILE A 142 22.00 -16.29 -6.30
N ASN A 143 22.22 -17.44 -6.92
CA ASN A 143 23.54 -17.95 -7.27
C ASN A 143 23.56 -18.13 -8.79
N VAL A 144 24.53 -17.52 -9.46
CA VAL A 144 24.69 -17.58 -10.90
C VAL A 144 26.07 -18.13 -11.22
N ILE A 145 26.11 -19.25 -11.94
CA ILE A 145 27.36 -19.76 -12.48
C ILE A 145 27.68 -18.91 -13.71
N VAL A 146 28.83 -18.24 -13.67
CA VAL A 146 29.32 -17.39 -14.74
C VAL A 146 30.54 -18.05 -15.33
N SER A 147 30.44 -18.46 -16.59
CA SER A 147 31.53 -19.13 -17.29
C SER A 147 31.64 -18.65 -18.71
N SER A 148 32.86 -18.53 -19.22
CA SER A 148 33.10 -18.22 -20.62
C SER A 148 34.20 -19.10 -21.21
N ASN A 149 33.97 -19.52 -22.46
CA ASN A 149 34.92 -20.22 -23.29
C ASN A 149 35.31 -19.31 -24.46
N GLY A 150 36.59 -18.93 -24.56
CA GLY A 150 37.09 -18.18 -25.72
C GLY A 150 36.95 -16.66 -25.64
N LEU A 151 36.49 -16.10 -24.52
CA LEU A 151 36.68 -14.69 -24.22
C LEU A 151 38.06 -14.53 -23.58
N THR A 152 39.03 -14.03 -24.35
CA THR A 152 40.33 -13.59 -23.82
C THR A 152 40.08 -12.50 -22.79
N GLY A 153 40.13 -12.86 -21.51
CA GLY A 153 40.17 -11.92 -20.41
C GLY A 153 41.49 -11.17 -20.46
N ASN A 154 41.59 -10.14 -21.30
CA ASN A 154 42.75 -9.27 -21.32
C ASN A 154 42.79 -8.51 -19.99
N SER A 155 43.53 -9.10 -19.05
CA SER A 155 44.18 -8.47 -17.90
C SER A 155 43.31 -7.51 -17.07
N GLY A 156 42.67 -8.08 -16.04
CA GLY A 156 42.45 -7.40 -14.77
C GLY A 156 41.00 -7.28 -14.34
N VAL A 157 40.11 -6.76 -15.19
CA VAL A 157 38.73 -6.45 -14.82
C VAL A 157 37.76 -6.99 -15.87
N LEU A 158 36.71 -7.66 -15.40
CA LEU A 158 35.62 -8.24 -16.16
C LEU A 158 34.34 -7.44 -15.89
N LEU A 159 33.72 -6.92 -16.95
CA LEU A 159 32.50 -6.12 -16.84
C LEU A 159 31.28 -7.00 -17.11
N LEU A 160 30.42 -7.16 -16.11
CA LEU A 160 29.22 -7.98 -16.17
C LEU A 160 27.97 -7.12 -16.10
N ASP A 161 27.07 -7.31 -17.05
CA ASP A 161 25.74 -6.70 -17.04
C ASP A 161 24.72 -7.72 -16.54
N VAL A 162 23.99 -7.34 -15.49
CA VAL A 162 23.03 -8.18 -14.79
C VAL A 162 21.63 -7.63 -15.01
N GLU A 163 20.85 -8.34 -15.81
CA GLU A 163 19.51 -7.93 -16.21
C GLU A 163 18.44 -8.90 -15.71
N ALA A 164 17.34 -8.37 -15.17
CA ALA A 164 16.16 -9.18 -14.87
C ALA A 164 14.86 -8.37 -14.95
N LYS A 165 13.79 -8.99 -15.46
CA LYS A 165 12.45 -8.39 -15.49
C LYS A 165 11.49 -9.14 -14.58
N LEU A 166 11.32 -8.62 -13.36
CA LEU A 166 10.40 -9.18 -12.38
C LEU A 166 8.97 -8.84 -12.75
N ARG A 167 8.12 -9.87 -12.93
CA ARG A 167 6.70 -9.71 -13.26
C ARG A 167 5.83 -10.25 -12.13
N GLY A 168 4.71 -9.57 -11.89
CA GLY A 168 3.80 -9.98 -10.81
C GLY A 168 2.50 -9.21 -10.76
N LYS A 169 1.70 -9.54 -9.73
CA LYS A 169 0.38 -8.97 -9.46
C LYS A 169 0.34 -8.41 -8.05
N VAL A 170 -0.12 -7.18 -7.92
CA VAL A 170 -0.48 -6.57 -6.64
C VAL A 170 -1.92 -6.97 -6.34
N HIS A 171 -2.12 -7.68 -5.24
CA HIS A 171 -3.42 -8.03 -4.69
C HIS A 171 -3.83 -6.93 -3.72
N LEU A 172 -4.65 -6.00 -4.20
CA LEU A 172 -5.15 -4.90 -3.40
C LEU A 172 -6.38 -5.36 -2.59
N MET A 173 -6.45 -4.81 -1.38
CA MET A 173 -7.43 -5.00 -0.32
C MET A 173 -7.15 -6.09 0.74
N LYS A 174 -7.05 -5.56 1.96
CA LYS A 174 -7.26 -6.19 3.26
C LYS A 174 -8.16 -5.20 4.01
N MET A 175 -9.48 -5.38 3.96
CA MET A 175 -10.40 -4.56 4.77
C MET A 175 -10.84 -5.40 5.97
N MET A 176 -10.63 -4.86 7.18
CA MET A 176 -11.19 -5.33 8.45
C MET A 176 -11.18 -6.86 8.65
N GLY A 177 -10.00 -7.49 8.64
CA GLY A 177 -9.85 -8.91 9.02
C GLY A 177 -10.38 -9.94 8.01
N MET A 178 -11.04 -9.50 6.93
CA MET A 178 -11.55 -10.38 5.87
C MET A 178 -10.62 -10.31 4.64
N GLU A 179 -10.16 -11.47 4.15
CA GLU A 179 -9.39 -11.56 2.91
C GLU A 179 -10.28 -11.31 1.68
N ILE A 180 -10.65 -10.05 1.43
CA ILE A 180 -11.36 -9.67 0.20
C ILE A 180 -10.36 -9.06 -0.79
N ILE A 181 -9.96 -9.85 -1.79
CA ILE A 181 -9.13 -9.38 -2.91
C ILE A 181 -10.07 -8.72 -3.93
N LEU A 182 -10.21 -7.40 -3.88
CA LEU A 182 -11.12 -6.71 -4.80
C LEU A 182 -10.48 -6.41 -6.16
N VAL A 183 -9.16 -6.16 -6.21
CA VAL A 183 -8.49 -5.76 -7.45
C VAL A 183 -7.11 -6.39 -7.58
N LYS A 184 -6.85 -6.99 -8.76
CA LYS A 184 -5.53 -7.47 -9.17
C LYS A 184 -4.96 -6.52 -10.22
N LYS A 185 -3.84 -5.87 -9.91
CA LYS A 185 -3.12 -5.02 -10.88
C LYS A 185 -1.77 -5.65 -11.21
N ARG A 186 -1.47 -5.81 -12.50
CA ARG A 186 -0.15 -6.28 -12.95
C ARG A 186 0.88 -5.16 -12.78
N LYS A 187 2.02 -5.51 -12.19
CA LYS A 187 3.16 -4.61 -12.00
C LYS A 187 4.45 -5.39 -12.15
N GLY A 188 5.43 -4.76 -12.77
CA GLY A 188 6.78 -5.29 -12.87
C GLY A 188 7.81 -4.33 -12.30
N ALA A 189 9.01 -4.85 -12.10
CA ALA A 189 10.22 -4.09 -11.85
C ALA A 189 11.33 -4.66 -12.72
N GLU A 190 12.23 -3.80 -13.14
CA GLU A 190 13.41 -4.18 -13.88
C GLU A 190 14.61 -4.04 -12.94
N LEU A 191 15.58 -4.92 -13.10
CA LEU A 191 16.89 -4.88 -12.50
C LEU A 191 17.85 -4.78 -13.66
N ASP A 192 18.66 -3.74 -13.66
CA ASP A 192 19.69 -3.50 -14.65
C ASP A 192 20.89 -2.93 -13.90
N CYS A 193 21.98 -3.70 -13.88
CA CYS A 193 23.17 -3.36 -13.11
C CYS A 193 24.43 -3.78 -13.85
N THR A 194 25.44 -2.92 -13.84
CA THR A 194 26.77 -3.23 -14.35
C THR A 194 27.73 -3.43 -13.18
N MET A 195 28.47 -4.53 -13.19
CA MET A 195 29.44 -4.91 -12.17
C MET A 195 30.84 -5.04 -12.76
N GLU A 196 31.83 -4.45 -12.09
CA GLU A 196 33.23 -4.62 -12.43
C GLU A 196 33.87 -5.64 -11.48
N VAL A 197 34.26 -6.79 -12.01
CA VAL A 197 34.86 -7.89 -11.25
C VAL A 197 36.35 -7.96 -11.55
N ASN A 198 37.21 -7.86 -10.54
CA ASN A 198 38.63 -8.07 -10.70
C ASN A 198 38.96 -9.56 -10.74
N LEU A 199 39.55 -10.01 -11.85
CA LEU A 199 39.87 -11.43 -12.09
C LEU A 199 41.12 -11.91 -11.35
N ASN A 200 41.92 -11.03 -10.76
CA ASN A 200 43.11 -11.42 -10.01
C ASN A 200 42.78 -11.83 -8.56
N ASN A 201 41.78 -11.19 -7.96
CA ASN A 201 41.41 -11.42 -6.55
C ASN A 201 39.93 -11.83 -6.36
N GLY A 202 39.13 -11.85 -7.43
CA GLY A 202 37.71 -12.21 -7.37
C GLY A 202 36.85 -11.22 -6.59
N GLN A 203 37.21 -9.94 -6.57
CA GLN A 203 36.43 -8.91 -5.89
C GLN A 203 35.65 -8.04 -6.86
N ILE A 204 34.45 -7.64 -6.44
CA ILE A 204 33.66 -6.63 -7.14
C ILE A 204 34.22 -5.26 -6.76
N GLN A 205 34.77 -4.53 -7.73
CA GLN A 205 35.37 -3.22 -7.51
C GLN A 205 34.33 -2.10 -7.54
N ASN A 206 33.41 -2.20 -8.50
CA ASN A 206 32.35 -1.22 -8.70
C ASN A 206 31.04 -1.92 -9.10
N MET A 207 29.93 -1.30 -8.74
CA MET A 207 28.59 -1.76 -9.08
C MET A 207 27.69 -0.55 -9.27
N ASP A 208 27.16 -0.39 -10.47
CA ASP A 208 26.18 0.63 -10.81
C ASP A 208 24.85 -0.03 -11.17
N CYS A 209 23.73 0.56 -10.76
CA CYS A 209 22.41 -0.03 -10.95
C CYS A 209 21.36 1.06 -11.21
N ASP A 210 20.56 0.87 -12.26
CA ASP A 210 19.45 1.76 -12.57
C ASP A 210 18.25 1.52 -11.63
N ASP A 211 17.54 2.60 -11.27
CA ASP A 211 16.61 2.67 -10.11
C ASP A 211 15.13 2.92 -10.44
#